data_AF-A0A6L8UK99-F1
#
_entry.id   AF-A0A6L8UK99-F1
#
_cell.length_a   1.000
_cell.length_b   1.000
_cell.length_c   1.000
_cell.angle_alpha   90.00
_cell.angle_beta   90.00
_cell.angle_gamma   90.00
#
_symmetry.space_group_name_H-M   'P 1'
#
loop_
_entity.id
_entity.type
_entity.pdbx_description
1 polymer ?
#
loop_
_entity_poly.entity_id
_entity_poly.type
_entity_poly.pdbx_seq_one_letter_code
_entity_poly.pdbx_strand_id
1 'polypeptide(L)'
;MNSSLKNHYSFLFLSLLLFIILAGCARSEPVDHCLTGHTYGFFGGLWHGFIAPFDLIGMLFNKKITMYAQNNNGGFYALGFLLGSGGWGFFGSRGSRRIYHRKISVKSDRFDEAQIVE
;
A
#
# COMPACT_ATOMS: atom_id res chain seq x y z
N MET A 1 24.08 -29.85 3.63
CA MET A 1 23.26 -28.62 3.80
C MET A 1 22.20 -28.61 2.71
N ASN A 2 20.91 -28.60 3.07
CA ASN A 2 19.80 -28.88 2.15
C ASN A 2 19.67 -27.82 1.05
N SER A 3 19.51 -28.22 -0.22
CA SER A 3 19.41 -27.31 -1.37
C SER A 3 18.27 -26.29 -1.25
N SER A 4 17.16 -26.68 -0.60
CA SER A 4 16.02 -25.81 -0.29
C SER A 4 16.36 -24.69 0.70
N LEU A 5 17.25 -24.94 1.67
CA LEU A 5 17.68 -23.92 2.65
C LEU A 5 18.59 -22.87 1.97
N LYS A 6 19.50 -23.32 1.09
CA LYS A 6 20.39 -22.42 0.31
C LYS A 6 19.60 -21.43 -0.56
N ASN A 7 18.51 -21.88 -1.20
CA ASN A 7 17.66 -21.02 -2.02
C ASN A 7 16.89 -19.99 -1.17
N HIS A 8 16.44 -20.34 0.03
CA HIS A 8 15.75 -19.42 0.92
C HIS A 8 16.69 -18.30 1.43
N TYR A 9 17.91 -18.64 1.86
CA TYR A 9 18.91 -17.64 2.25
C TYR A 9 19.32 -16.75 1.08
N SER A 10 19.39 -17.29 -0.15
CA SER A 10 19.67 -16.51 -1.34
C SER A 10 18.55 -15.51 -1.65
N PHE A 11 17.28 -15.89 -1.49
CA PHE A 11 16.13 -14.99 -1.63
C PHE A 11 16.11 -13.90 -0.56
N LEU A 12 16.38 -14.26 0.70
CA LEU A 12 16.46 -13.29 1.80
C LEU A 12 17.59 -12.29 1.58
N PHE A 13 18.75 -12.76 1.13
CA PHE A 13 19.89 -11.89 0.81
C PHE A 13 19.56 -10.94 -0.35
N LEU A 14 18.93 -11.43 -1.42
CA LEU A 14 18.54 -10.60 -2.56
C LEU A 14 17.48 -9.55 -2.17
N SER A 15 16.51 -9.93 -1.34
CA SER A 15 15.50 -9.02 -0.79
C SER A 15 16.16 -7.94 0.09
N LEU A 16 17.06 -8.32 0.98
CA LEU A 16 17.78 -7.39 1.85
C LEU A 16 18.64 -6.40 1.03
N LEU A 17 19.36 -6.90 0.02
CA LEU A 17 20.15 -6.08 -0.88
C LEU A 17 19.27 -5.05 -1.61
N LEU A 18 18.10 -5.49 -2.09
CA LEU A 18 17.12 -4.63 -2.74
C LEU A 18 16.63 -3.53 -1.78
N PHE A 19 16.24 -3.88 -0.55
CA PHE A 19 15.82 -2.90 0.45
C PHE A 19 16.89 -1.85 0.76
N ILE A 20 18.17 -2.25 0.86
CA ILE A 20 19.28 -1.33 1.11
C ILE A 20 19.46 -0.35 -0.07
N ILE A 21 19.35 -0.83 -1.31
CA ILE A 21 19.43 0.02 -2.51
C ILE A 21 18.28 1.04 -2.53
N LEU A 22 17.06 0.62 -2.17
CA LEU A 22 15.89 1.52 -2.17
C LEU A 22 15.94 2.55 -1.02
N ALA A 23 16.56 2.23 0.12
CA ALA A 23 16.62 3.14 1.26
C ALA A 23 17.53 4.36 1.05
N GLY A 24 18.46 4.32 0.09
CA GLY A 24 19.47 5.37 -0.10
C GLY A 24 18.97 6.69 -0.72
N CYS A 25 17.75 6.74 -1.26
CA CYS A 25 17.26 7.89 -2.03
C CYS A 25 16.51 8.95 -1.21
N ALA A 26 16.29 8.72 0.09
CA ALA A 26 15.48 9.58 0.95
C ALA A 26 16.30 10.73 1.59
N ARG A 27 17.00 11.53 0.78
CA ARG A 27 17.65 12.76 1.25
C ARG A 27 16.61 13.89 1.27
N SER A 28 16.55 14.65 2.36
CA SER A 28 15.72 15.84 2.50
C SER A 28 16.55 17.11 2.33
N GLU A 29 16.11 18.02 1.47
CA GLU A 29 16.70 19.35 1.37
C GLU A 29 16.30 20.23 2.57
N PRO A 30 17.26 20.86 3.27
CA PRO A 30 16.97 21.77 4.37
C PRO A 30 16.36 23.07 3.84
N VAL A 31 15.07 23.28 4.10
CA VAL A 31 14.33 24.48 3.67
C VAL A 31 13.77 25.30 4.84
N ASP A 32 14.10 24.92 6.07
CA ASP A 32 13.51 25.48 7.30
C ASP A 32 13.61 27.00 7.39
N HIS A 33 14.73 27.58 6.96
CA HIS A 33 14.95 29.03 6.95
C HIS A 33 14.11 29.80 5.92
N CYS A 34 13.58 29.11 4.90
CA CYS A 34 12.73 29.71 3.87
C CYS A 34 11.24 29.60 4.21
N LEU A 35 10.87 28.83 5.23
CA LEU A 35 9.49 28.61 5.63
C LEU A 35 9.03 29.72 6.57
N THR A 36 7.93 30.37 6.21
CA THR A 36 7.29 31.41 7.03
C THR A 36 5.82 31.07 7.29
N GLY A 37 5.28 31.51 8.43
CA GLY A 37 3.86 31.37 8.75
C GLY A 37 3.52 30.15 9.60
N HIS A 38 2.28 29.68 9.49
CA HIS A 38 1.74 28.62 10.33
C HIS A 38 2.36 27.24 10.03
N THR A 39 2.82 26.55 11.07
CA THR A 39 3.35 25.18 10.98
C THR A 39 2.24 24.17 11.27
N TYR A 40 1.98 23.27 10.32
CA TYR A 40 0.96 22.24 10.47
C TYR A 40 1.47 21.03 11.25
N GLY A 41 0.68 20.57 12.24
CA GLY A 41 0.93 19.36 13.01
C GLY A 41 0.01 18.20 12.62
N PHE A 42 -0.18 17.25 13.54
CA PHE A 42 -0.98 16.04 13.31
C PHE A 42 -2.39 16.31 12.74
N PHE A 43 -3.17 17.20 13.36
CA PHE A 43 -4.54 17.49 12.92
C PHE A 43 -4.59 18.19 11.55
N GLY A 44 -3.60 19.03 11.26
CA GLY A 44 -3.44 19.62 9.93
C GLY A 44 -3.15 18.54 8.89
N GLY A 45 -2.27 17.60 9.23
CA GLY A 45 -2.01 16.42 8.41
C GLY A 45 -3.28 15.60 8.16
N LEU A 46 -4.05 15.30 9.20
CA LEU A 46 -5.29 14.54 9.09
C LEU A 46 -6.30 15.21 8.15
N TRP A 47 -6.45 16.53 8.26
CA TRP A 47 -7.32 17.30 7.38
C TRP A 47 -6.83 17.29 5.94
N HIS A 48 -5.57 17.64 5.69
CA HIS A 48 -4.97 17.62 4.34
C HIS A 48 -5.02 16.24 3.70
N GLY A 49 -4.81 15.18 4.50
CA GLY A 49 -4.97 13.79 4.04
C GLY A 49 -6.40 13.47 3.61
N PHE A 50 -7.42 13.99 4.31
CA PHE A 50 -8.81 13.77 3.95
C PHE A 50 -9.21 14.48 2.64
N ILE A 51 -8.72 15.70 2.41
CA ILE A 51 -9.00 16.47 1.19
C ILE A 51 -8.01 16.21 0.05
N ALA A 52 -7.00 15.36 0.28
CA ALA A 52 -5.91 15.05 -0.64
C ALA A 52 -6.31 14.80 -2.11
N PRO A 53 -7.41 14.06 -2.43
CA PRO A 53 -7.82 13.88 -3.82
C PRO A 53 -8.23 15.19 -4.51
N PHE A 54 -8.89 16.08 -3.77
CA PHE A 54 -9.30 17.39 -4.28
C PHE A 54 -8.09 18.32 -4.42
N ASP A 55 -7.18 18.31 -3.44
CA ASP A 55 -5.96 19.10 -3.49
C ASP A 55 -5.05 18.68 -4.65
N LEU A 56 -4.99 17.37 -4.95
CA LEU A 56 -4.30 16.87 -6.14
C LEU A 56 -4.90 17.47 -7.41
N ILE A 57 -6.23 17.39 -7.59
CA ILE A 57 -6.89 17.99 -8.75
C ILE A 57 -6.59 19.49 -8.83
N GLY A 58 -6.67 20.21 -7.71
CA GLY A 58 -6.38 21.65 -7.65
C GLY A 58 -4.93 21.98 -8.02
N MET A 59 -3.97 21.19 -7.55
CA MET A 59 -2.54 21.34 -7.85
C MET A 59 -2.24 21.24 -9.35
N LEU A 60 -2.97 20.40 -10.11
CA LEU A 60 -2.77 20.30 -11.56
C LEU A 60 -3.03 21.61 -12.29
N PHE A 61 -3.96 22.44 -11.78
CA PHE A 61 -4.35 23.69 -12.41
C PHE A 61 -3.73 24.93 -11.76
N ASN A 62 -3.38 24.86 -10.47
CA ASN A 62 -2.86 25.98 -9.72
C ASN A 62 -1.63 25.60 -8.88
N LYS A 63 -0.48 26.17 -9.25
CA LYS A 63 0.81 25.97 -8.57
C LYS A 63 0.87 26.47 -7.13
N LYS A 64 -0.12 27.27 -6.69
CA LYS A 64 -0.23 27.74 -5.30
C LYS A 64 -0.88 26.71 -4.37
N ILE A 65 -1.53 25.68 -4.92
CA ILE A 65 -2.19 24.63 -4.14
C ILE A 65 -1.19 23.49 -3.97
N THR A 66 -0.98 23.07 -2.73
CA THR A 66 -0.07 21.99 -2.39
C THR A 66 -0.81 20.96 -1.57
N MET A 67 -0.73 19.70 -1.99
CA MET A 67 -1.36 18.58 -1.31
C MET A 67 -0.73 18.32 0.07
N TYR A 68 0.58 18.59 0.19
CA TYR A 68 1.34 18.40 1.40
C TYR A 68 1.90 19.75 1.86
N ALA A 69 1.62 20.12 3.11
CA ALA A 69 2.06 21.38 3.67
C ALA A 69 3.58 21.46 3.72
N GLN A 70 4.16 22.50 3.12
CA GLN A 70 5.60 22.74 3.14
C GLN A 70 6.11 23.07 4.55
N ASN A 71 5.36 23.89 5.30
CA ASN A 71 5.65 24.21 6.70
C ASN A 71 4.90 23.24 7.63
N ASN A 72 5.55 22.15 8.01
CA ASN A 72 4.98 21.11 8.87
C ASN A 72 6.00 20.64 9.93
N ASN A 73 5.53 19.95 10.97
CA ASN A 73 6.38 19.44 12.06
C ASN A 73 7.00 18.05 11.79
N GLY A 74 7.06 17.63 10.53
CA GLY A 74 7.64 16.37 10.08
C GLY A 74 6.73 15.16 10.34
N GLY A 75 7.23 14.21 11.14
CA GLY A 75 6.63 12.88 11.29
C GLY A 75 5.19 12.89 11.78
N PHE A 76 4.84 13.75 12.74
CA PHE A 76 3.47 13.79 13.27
C PHE A 76 2.45 14.28 12.23
N TYR A 77 2.80 15.31 11.46
CA TYR A 77 1.99 15.73 10.32
C TYR A 77 1.88 14.61 9.28
N ALA A 78 2.98 13.93 8.94
CA ALA A 78 2.99 12.82 7.98
C ALA A 78 2.08 11.66 8.42
N LEU A 79 2.09 11.31 9.71
CA LEU A 79 1.21 10.30 10.29
C LEU A 79 -0.26 10.71 10.17
N GLY A 80 -0.59 11.97 10.50
CA GLY A 80 -1.94 12.50 10.31
C GLY A 80 -2.39 12.40 8.85
N PHE A 81 -1.53 12.83 7.92
CA PHE A 81 -1.79 12.79 6.48
C PHE A 81 -2.05 11.36 5.97
N LEU A 82 -1.25 10.39 6.43
CA LEU A 82 -1.42 8.98 6.08
C LEU A 82 -2.76 8.44 6.57
N LEU A 83 -3.16 8.76 7.81
CA LEU A 83 -4.44 8.34 8.35
C LEU A 83 -5.62 9.00 7.63
N GLY A 84 -5.51 10.30 7.33
CA GLY A 84 -6.56 11.04 6.63
C GLY A 84 -6.78 10.55 5.21
N SER A 85 -5.70 10.27 4.49
CA SER A 85 -5.75 9.75 3.11
C SER A 85 -6.12 8.26 3.05
N GLY A 86 -5.80 7.48 4.09
CA GLY A 86 -6.12 6.06 4.18
C GLY A 86 -7.62 5.73 4.10
N GLY A 87 -8.50 6.68 4.43
CA GLY A 87 -9.95 6.53 4.26
C GLY A 87 -10.40 6.35 2.81
N TRP A 88 -9.63 6.81 1.83
CA TRP A 88 -9.98 6.77 0.41
C TRP A 88 -9.59 5.45 -0.29
N GLY A 89 -8.58 4.74 0.21
CA GLY A 89 -8.04 3.55 -0.47
C GLY A 89 -7.62 2.39 0.43
N PHE A 90 -7.16 2.67 1.65
CA PHE A 90 -6.63 1.63 2.55
C PHE A 90 -7.76 0.92 3.32
N PHE A 91 -8.77 1.66 3.77
CA PHE A 91 -9.98 1.09 4.39
C PHE A 91 -11.10 0.75 3.39
N GLY A 92 -10.97 1.19 2.14
CA GLY A 92 -11.89 0.87 1.04
C GLY A 92 -11.75 -0.55 0.49
N SER A 93 -10.70 -1.30 0.89
CA SER A 93 -10.50 -2.69 0.48
C SER A 93 -11.51 -3.62 1.17
N ARG A 94 -12.74 -3.63 0.65
CA ARG A 94 -13.74 -4.69 0.85
C ARG A 94 -13.32 -5.96 0.09
N GLY A 95 -12.11 -6.44 0.34
CA GLY A 95 -11.43 -7.42 -0.50
C GLY A 95 -11.26 -8.81 0.12
N SER A 96 -11.86 -9.13 1.27
CA SER A 96 -11.92 -10.53 1.71
C SER A 96 -12.99 -11.25 0.90
N ARG A 97 -12.66 -11.65 -0.34
CA ARG A 97 -13.45 -12.67 -1.04
C ARG A 97 -13.28 -13.96 -0.23
N ARG A 98 -14.26 -14.24 0.62
CA ARG A 98 -14.37 -15.52 1.34
C ARG A 98 -14.43 -16.63 0.28
N ILE A 99 -13.33 -17.36 0.10
CA ILE A 99 -13.27 -18.51 -0.81
C ILE A 99 -14.20 -19.57 -0.24
N TYR A 100 -15.37 -19.73 -0.85
CA TYR A 100 -16.30 -20.79 -0.48
C TYR A 100 -15.77 -22.10 -1.08
N HIS A 101 -15.16 -22.95 -0.26
CA HIS A 101 -14.81 -24.31 -0.68
C HIS A 101 -16.10 -25.12 -0.89
N ARG A 102 -16.58 -25.19 -2.14
CA ARG A 102 -17.66 -26.09 -2.54
C ARG A 102 -17.11 -27.51 -2.57
N LYS A 103 -17.47 -28.37 -1.62
CA LYS A 103 -17.26 -29.82 -1.74
C LYS A 103 -18.17 -30.33 -2.85
N ILE A 104 -17.57 -30.76 -3.96
CA ILE A 104 -18.27 -31.51 -4.99
C ILE A 104 -18.22 -32.98 -4.55
N SER A 105 -19.38 -33.54 -4.22
CA SER A 105 -19.51 -35.00 -4.05
C SER A 105 -19.60 -35.60 -5.44
N VAL A 106 -18.48 -36.17 -5.91
CA VAL A 106 -18.47 -36.97 -7.13
C VAL A 106 -19.06 -38.32 -6.78
N LYS A 107 -20.31 -38.55 -7.17
CA LYS A 107 -20.94 -39.87 -7.10
C LYS A 107 -20.26 -40.75 -8.15
N SER A 108 -19.39 -41.66 -7.71
CA SER A 108 -18.82 -42.69 -8.58
C SER A 108 -19.89 -43.75 -8.83
N ASP A 109 -20.79 -43.49 -9.78
CA ASP A 109 -21.65 -44.56 -10.28
C ASP A 109 -20.74 -45.54 -11.03
N ARG A 110 -20.68 -46.76 -10.51
CA ARG A 110 -19.82 -47.84 -11.01
C ARG A 110 -20.49 -48.43 -12.24
N PHE A 111 -19.85 -48.25 -13.40
CA PHE A 111 -20.31 -48.77 -14.68
C PHE A 111 -20.05 -50.28 -14.80
N ASP A 112 -20.74 -51.08 -14.00
CA ASP A 112 -20.63 -52.55 -14.07
C ASP A 112 -21.53 -53.15 -15.17
N GLU A 113 -22.46 -52.36 -15.72
CA GLU A 113 -23.49 -52.81 -16.68
C GLU A 113 -23.34 -52.13 -18.05
N ALA A 114 -22.14 -52.16 -18.64
CA ALA A 114 -21.95 -51.72 -20.01
C ALA A 114 -22.32 -52.87 -20.96
N GLN A 115 -23.55 -52.86 -21.49
CA GLN A 115 -23.96 -53.79 -22.53
C GLN A 115 -23.25 -53.39 -23.83
N ILE A 116 -22.46 -54.31 -24.39
CA ILE A 116 -21.82 -54.13 -25.69
C ILE A 116 -22.92 -54.21 -26.74
N VAL A 117 -23.23 -53.08 -27.36
CA VAL A 117 -24.10 -53.00 -28.52
C VAL A 117 -23.27 -53.43 -29.73
N GLU A 118 -23.62 -54.57 -30.30
CA GLU A 118 -23.07 -55.09 -31.56
C GLU A 118 -23.68 -54.36 -32.76
#